data_AF-A0A9P1JRL5-F1
#
_entry.id   AF-A0A9P1JRL5-F1
#
_cell.length_a   1.000
_cell.length_b   1.000
_cell.length_c   1.000
_cell.angle_alpha   90.00
_cell.angle_beta   90.00
_cell.angle_gamma   90.00
#
_symmetry.space_group_name_H-M   'P 1'
#
loop_
_entity.id
_entity.type
_entity.pdbx_description
1 polymer ?
#
loop_
_entity_poly.entity_id
_entity_poly.type
_entity_poly.pdbx_seq_one_letter_code
_entity_poly.pdbx_strand_id
1 'polypeptide(L)'
;MSCRNRHAYDVECRDLLQATADRLDRLRSLVERSGPEAREAMSREDMERALDALRGQHNRLCARVEAARIATDDAWAFARAIADQAAEELVSGLDHMEACLRRKAA
;
A
#
# COMPACT_ATOMS: atom_id res chain seq x y z
N MET A 1 25.68 16.28 2.13
CA MET A 1 24.21 16.41 2.22
C MET A 1 23.46 15.14 1.82
N SER A 2 23.98 14.33 0.87
CA SER A 2 23.39 13.06 0.39
C SER A 2 22.97 12.06 1.50
N CYS A 3 23.85 11.73 2.44
CA CYS A 3 23.58 10.69 3.44
C CYS A 3 22.41 11.00 4.40
N ARG A 4 22.21 12.28 4.77
CA ARG A 4 21.09 12.68 5.65
C ARG A 4 19.74 12.54 4.94
N ASN A 5 19.68 12.89 3.66
CA ASN A 5 18.46 12.76 2.86
C ASN A 5 18.08 11.29 2.63
N ARG A 6 19.07 10.40 2.44
CA ARG A 6 18.82 8.96 2.35
C ARG A 6 18.27 8.37 3.63
N HIS A 7 18.89 8.71 4.76
CA HIS A 7 18.44 8.20 6.05
C HIS A 7 17.02 8.67 6.39
N ALA A 8 16.70 9.94 6.14
CA ALA A 8 15.35 10.46 6.31
C ALA A 8 14.34 9.71 5.43
N TYR A 9 14.68 9.50 4.16
CA TYR A 9 13.84 8.76 3.23
C TYR A 9 13.61 7.29 3.65
N ASP A 10 14.64 6.62 4.16
CA ASP A 10 14.53 5.25 4.67
C ASP A 10 13.57 5.16 5.88
N VAL A 11 13.57 6.18 6.75
CA VAL A 11 12.63 6.27 7.88
C VAL A 11 11.21 6.49 7.39
N GLU A 12 11.00 7.45 6.47
CA GLU A 12 9.69 7.73 5.87
C GLU A 12 9.11 6.47 5.20
N CYS A 13 9.92 5.75 4.42
CA CYS A 13 9.51 4.53 3.76
C CYS A 13 9.16 3.42 4.75
N ARG A 14 9.90 3.30 5.86
CA ARG A 14 9.60 2.32 6.91
C ARG A 14 8.25 2.60 7.57
N ASP A 15 8.01 3.86 7.94
CA ASP A 15 6.76 4.27 8.56
C ASP A 15 5.58 4.07 7.62
N LEU A 16 5.75 4.40 6.33
CA LEU A 16 4.75 4.15 5.30
C LEU A 16 4.46 2.65 5.12
N LEU A 17 5.48 1.80 5.04
CA LEU A 17 5.33 0.36 4.88
C LEU A 17 4.58 -0.27 6.06
N GLN A 18 4.87 0.19 7.28
CA GLN A 18 4.15 -0.25 8.48
C GLN A 18 2.69 0.23 8.44
N ALA A 19 2.46 1.52 8.17
CA ALA A 19 1.12 2.08 8.15
C ALA A 19 0.22 1.42 7.09
N THR A 20 0.77 1.14 5.90
CA THR A 20 0.04 0.47 4.82
C THR A 20 -0.22 -1.01 5.12
N ALA A 21 0.70 -1.72 5.80
CA ALA A 21 0.46 -3.07 6.29
C ALA A 21 -0.67 -3.11 7.31
N ASP A 22 -0.66 -2.21 8.29
CA ASP A 22 -1.71 -2.12 9.31
C ASP A 22 -3.09 -1.83 8.67
N ARG A 23 -3.13 -0.99 7.63
CA ARG A 23 -4.35 -0.70 6.87
C ARG A 23 -4.86 -1.93 6.14
N LEU A 24 -3.98 -2.70 5.49
CA LEU A 24 -4.35 -3.96 4.83
C LEU A 24 -4.97 -4.96 5.81
N ASP A 25 -4.39 -5.12 7.00
CA ASP A 25 -4.90 -6.03 8.03
C ASP A 25 -6.29 -5.60 8.55
N ARG A 26 -6.50 -4.29 8.72
CA ARG A 26 -7.81 -3.73 9.07
C ARG A 26 -8.85 -3.97 7.98
N LEU A 27 -8.49 -3.72 6.72
CA LEU A 27 -9.38 -3.94 5.57
C LEU A 27 -9.77 -5.40 5.45
N ARG A 28 -8.81 -6.32 5.57
CA ARG A 28 -9.06 -7.77 5.60
C ARG A 28 -10.04 -8.14 6.71
N SER A 29 -9.81 -7.66 7.92
CA SER A 29 -10.69 -7.91 9.06
C SER A 29 -12.12 -7.39 8.83
N LEU A 30 -12.27 -6.26 8.11
CA LEU A 30 -13.58 -5.73 7.73
C LEU A 30 -14.27 -6.62 6.70
N VAL A 31 -13.55 -7.05 5.66
CA VAL A 31 -14.07 -7.95 4.62
C VAL A 31 -14.53 -9.28 5.21
N GLU A 32 -13.74 -9.87 6.13
CA GLU A 32 -14.09 -11.12 6.83
C GLU A 32 -15.37 -10.99 7.68
N ARG A 33 -15.66 -9.80 8.23
CA ARG A 33 -16.88 -9.52 9.02
C ARG A 33 -18.11 -9.21 8.18
N SER A 34 -17.95 -8.68 6.97
CA SER A 34 -19.05 -8.52 6.02
C SER A 34 -19.51 -9.89 5.54
N GLY A 35 -20.62 -10.38 6.09
CA GLY A 35 -21.18 -11.70 5.81
C GLY A 35 -21.53 -11.95 4.32
N PRO A 36 -21.86 -13.20 3.97
CA PRO A 36 -22.12 -13.62 2.57
C PRO A 36 -23.37 -12.99 1.93
N GLU A 37 -24.20 -12.30 2.71
CA GLU A 37 -25.53 -11.81 2.28
C GLU A 37 -25.54 -10.37 1.76
N ALA A 38 -24.39 -9.71 1.62
CA ALA A 38 -24.33 -8.36 1.04
C ALA A 38 -24.68 -8.40 -0.46
N ARG A 39 -25.98 -8.34 -0.76
CA ARG A 39 -26.59 -8.13 -2.08
C ARG A 39 -26.20 -6.75 -2.63
N GLU A 40 -24.94 -6.44 -2.91
CA GLU A 40 -24.59 -5.11 -3.46
C GLU A 40 -23.18 -5.01 -4.08
N ALA A 41 -23.12 -4.33 -5.23
CA ALA A 41 -22.01 -3.76 -6.04
C ALA A 41 -20.65 -4.50 -6.20
N MET A 42 -20.13 -5.14 -5.17
CA MET A 42 -18.84 -5.85 -5.19
C MET A 42 -18.94 -7.05 -4.24
N SER A 43 -18.87 -8.26 -4.81
CA SER A 43 -18.99 -9.51 -4.07
C SER A 43 -17.85 -9.68 -3.06
N ARG A 44 -18.01 -10.60 -2.10
CA ARG A 44 -16.91 -10.97 -1.19
C ARG A 44 -15.67 -11.41 -1.95
N GLU A 45 -15.84 -12.20 -3.02
CA GLU A 45 -14.73 -12.64 -3.87
C GLU A 45 -14.01 -11.47 -4.55
N ASP A 46 -14.76 -10.46 -5.01
CA ASP A 46 -14.16 -9.26 -5.60
C ASP A 46 -13.41 -8.42 -4.56
N MET A 47 -13.91 -8.35 -3.33
CA MET A 47 -13.21 -7.71 -2.21
C MET A 47 -11.91 -8.44 -1.86
N GLU A 48 -11.95 -9.77 -1.79
CA GLU A 48 -10.77 -10.60 -1.55
C GLU A 48 -9.74 -10.45 -2.69
N ARG A 49 -10.19 -10.40 -3.95
CA ARG A 49 -9.33 -10.14 -5.11
C ARG A 49 -8.70 -8.75 -5.06
N ALA A 50 -9.47 -7.73 -4.66
CA ALA A 50 -8.95 -6.37 -4.49
C ALA A 50 -7.90 -6.31 -3.36
N LEU A 51 -8.13 -7.01 -2.24
CA LEU A 51 -7.14 -7.12 -1.17
C LEU A 51 -5.87 -7.82 -1.63
N ASP A 52 -5.97 -8.88 -2.44
CA ASP A 52 -4.81 -9.55 -2.99
C ASP A 52 -4.00 -8.64 -3.93
N ALA A 53 -4.70 -7.86 -4.77
CA ALA A 53 -4.05 -6.84 -5.61
C ALA A 53 -3.30 -5.79 -4.77
N LEU A 54 -3.91 -5.30 -3.68
CA LEU A 54 -3.29 -4.34 -2.76
C LEU A 54 -2.08 -4.95 -2.02
N ARG A 55 -2.14 -6.23 -1.64
CA ARG A 55 -0.97 -6.96 -1.11
C ARG A 55 0.14 -7.05 -2.15
N GLY A 56 -0.20 -7.27 -3.41
CA GLY A 56 0.75 -7.23 -4.52
C GLY A 56 1.41 -5.85 -4.68
N GLN A 57 0.64 -4.76 -4.53
CA GLN A 57 1.18 -3.39 -4.54
C GLN A 57 2.07 -3.10 -3.33
N HIS A 58 1.71 -3.58 -2.13
CA HIS A 58 2.56 -3.46 -0.93
C HIS A 58 3.89 -4.19 -1.08
N ASN A 59 3.88 -5.43 -1.58
CA ASN A 59 5.10 -6.18 -1.89
C ASN A 59 5.96 -5.47 -2.94
N ARG A 60 5.32 -4.87 -3.95
CA ARG A 60 6.01 -4.05 -4.97
C ARG A 60 6.67 -2.84 -4.33
N LEU A 61 5.96 -2.10 -3.48
CA LEU A 61 6.53 -0.96 -2.76
C LEU A 61 7.73 -1.40 -1.91
N CYS A 62 7.62 -2.49 -1.13
CA CYS A 62 8.74 -3.06 -0.38
C CYS A 62 9.98 -3.28 -1.26
N ALA A 63 9.80 -3.91 -2.42
CA ALA A 63 10.89 -4.16 -3.35
C ALA A 63 11.50 -2.87 -3.94
N ARG A 64 10.68 -1.85 -4.23
CA ARG A 64 11.16 -0.57 -4.76
C ARG A 64 11.88 0.27 -3.71
N VAL A 65 11.41 0.28 -2.47
CA VAL A 65 12.11 0.89 -1.34
C VAL A 65 13.48 0.24 -1.15
N GLU A 66 13.54 -1.09 -1.16
CA GLU A 66 14.82 -1.80 -1.02
C GLU A 66 15.76 -1.49 -2.19
N ALA A 67 15.24 -1.44 -3.42
CA ALA A 67 16.02 -1.04 -4.59
C ALA A 67 16.56 0.40 -4.46
N ALA A 68 15.78 1.34 -3.93
CA ALA A 68 16.24 2.70 -3.67
C ALA A 68 17.31 2.75 -2.56
N ARG A 69 17.19 1.91 -1.53
CA ARG A 69 18.15 1.82 -0.42
C ARG A 69 19.54 1.35 -0.87
N ILE A 70 19.60 0.39 -1.80
CA ILE A 70 20.87 -0.16 -2.32
C ILE A 70 21.38 0.57 -3.58
N ALA A 71 20.64 1.55 -4.10
CA ALA A 71 21.03 2.28 -5.30
C ALA A 71 22.30 3.10 -5.09
N THR A 72 23.10 3.22 -6.15
CA THR A 72 24.26 4.11 -6.19
C THR A 72 23.83 5.58 -6.18
N ASP A 73 24.76 6.49 -5.90
CA ASP A 73 24.53 7.95 -5.88
C ASP A 73 23.86 8.47 -7.14
N ASP A 74 24.32 8.04 -8.31
CA ASP A 74 23.80 8.50 -9.60
C ASP A 74 22.41 7.91 -9.92
N ALA A 75 22.09 6.73 -9.40
CA ALA A 75 20.80 6.05 -9.65
C ALA A 75 19.73 6.33 -8.58
N TRP A 76 20.14 6.86 -7.42
CA TRP A 76 19.28 6.97 -6.25
C TRP A 76 18.03 7.83 -6.48
N ALA A 77 18.18 8.98 -7.15
CA ALA A 77 17.05 9.87 -7.42
C ALA A 77 15.96 9.18 -8.26
N PHE A 78 16.36 8.37 -9.24
CA PHE A 78 15.44 7.61 -10.08
C PHE A 78 14.80 6.46 -9.32
N ALA A 79 15.59 5.69 -8.56
CA ALA A 79 15.07 4.58 -7.76
C ALA A 79 14.08 5.06 -6.68
N ARG A 80 14.37 6.22 -6.06
CA ARG A 80 13.45 6.91 -5.14
C ARG A 80 12.15 7.28 -5.84
N ALA A 81 12.18 7.97 -6.98
CA ALA A 81 10.97 8.38 -7.69
C ALA A 81 10.07 7.17 -8.05
N ILE A 82 10.68 6.04 -8.37
CA ILE A 82 9.95 4.78 -8.62
C ILE A 82 9.27 4.24 -7.36
N ALA A 83 9.94 4.32 -6.21
CA ALA A 83 9.36 3.92 -4.93
C ALA A 83 8.24 4.87 -4.50
N ASP A 84 8.41 6.18 -4.69
CA ASP A 84 7.38 7.20 -4.46
C ASP A 84 6.13 6.94 -5.32
N GLN A 85 6.30 6.62 -6.61
CA GLN A 85 5.17 6.25 -7.47
C GLN A 85 4.44 4.98 -6.99
N ALA A 86 5.18 3.96 -6.55
CA ALA A 86 4.59 2.75 -6.01
C ALA A 86 3.85 3.00 -4.69
N ALA A 87 4.32 3.96 -3.89
CA ALA A 87 3.67 4.40 -2.66
C ALA A 87 2.33 5.08 -2.96
N GLU A 88 2.29 6.01 -3.91
CA GLU A 88 1.07 6.69 -4.33
C GLU A 88 0.02 5.70 -4.87
N GLU A 89 0.43 4.75 -5.72
CA GLU A 89 -0.43 3.69 -6.24
C GLU A 89 -1.08 2.87 -5.12
N LEU A 90 -0.29 2.47 -4.12
CA LEU A 90 -0.77 1.69 -2.98
C LEU A 90 -1.71 2.50 -2.10
N VAL A 91 -1.36 3.75 -1.76
CA VAL A 91 -2.18 4.62 -0.92
C VAL A 91 -3.51 4.90 -1.60
N SER A 92 -3.50 5.24 -2.89
CA SER A 92 -4.73 5.47 -3.65
C SER A 92 -5.61 4.21 -3.70
N GLY A 93 -5.03 3.02 -3.83
CA GLY A 93 -5.76 1.76 -3.80
C GLY A 93 -6.40 1.48 -2.44
N LEU A 94 -5.65 1.72 -1.36
CA LEU A 94 -6.16 1.57 0.01
C LEU A 94 -7.30 2.54 0.30
N ASP A 95 -7.17 3.81 -0.10
CA ASP A 95 -8.19 4.83 0.06
C ASP A 95 -9.48 4.48 -0.70
N HIS A 96 -9.35 3.96 -1.92
CA HIS A 96 -10.48 3.51 -2.72
C HIS A 96 -11.22 2.36 -2.02
N MET A 97 -10.49 1.35 -1.53
CA MET A 97 -11.07 0.20 -0.84
C MET A 97 -11.73 0.60 0.49
N GLU A 98 -11.08 1.46 1.27
CA GLU A 98 -11.67 2.02 2.49
C GLU A 98 -12.96 2.79 2.20
N ALA A 99 -12.99 3.62 1.15
CA ALA A 99 -14.19 4.35 0.76
C ALA A 99 -15.31 3.39 0.32
N CYS A 100 -14.97 2.31 -0.40
CA CYS A 100 -15.90 1.26 -0.76
C CYS A 100 -16.49 0.55 0.46
N LEU A 101 -15.69 0.25 1.48
CA LEU A 101 -16.18 -0.38 2.72
C LEU A 101 -16.96 0.60 3.61
N ARG A 102 -16.56 1.87 3.71
CA ARG A 102 -17.28 2.88 4.49
C ARG A 102 -18.69 3.13 3.95
N ARG A 103 -18.84 3.21 2.62
CA ARG A 103 -20.17 3.31 1.98
C ARG A 103 -21.08 2.12 2.27
N LYS A 104 -20.53 0.95 2.63
CA LYS A 104 -21.29 -0.25 3.00
C LYS A 104 -21.72 -0.28 4.48
N ALA A 105 -21.08 0.52 5.34
CA ALA A 105 -21.31 0.51 6.80
C ALA A 105 -22.24 1.62 7.29
N ALA A 106 -22.59 2.58 6.43
CA ALA A 106 -23.50 3.69 6.69
C ALA A 106 -24.88 3.40 6.09
#